data_AF-A0A327NIC3-F1
#
_entry.id   AF-A0A327NIC3-F1
#
_cell.length_a   1.000
_cell.length_b   1.000
_cell.length_c   1.000
_cell.angle_alpha   90.00
_cell.angle_beta   90.00
_cell.angle_gamma   90.00
#
_symmetry.space_group_name_H-M   'P 1'
#
loop_
_entity.id
_entity.type
_entity.pdbx_description
1 polymer ?
#
loop_
_entity_poly.entity_id
_entity_poly.type
_entity_poly.pdbx_seq_one_letter_code
_entity_poly.pdbx_strand_id
1 'polypeptide(L)'
;MGDFVWNDANANGQQDANELGVPNVTVQLINATTGAVVSTTTTDASGKYILPNIDPGTYIIKYTAPGGYTFTTPLTGPTGTDSNVTSSTGNVGSTAPFSITAGQQELTVDAGLKPVGAIIGDFVWNDTNGNGFRIRASQVFQVW
;
A
#
# COMPACT_ATOMS: atom_id res chain seq x y z
N MET A 1 4.60 -2.88 16.87
CA MET A 1 3.85 -2.10 15.88
C MET A 1 3.50 -3.00 14.70
N GLY A 2 2.39 -2.71 14.02
CA GLY A 2 2.03 -3.28 12.72
C GLY A 2 0.62 -3.83 12.73
N ASP A 3 -0.01 -3.89 11.57
CA ASP A 3 -1.29 -4.56 11.45
C ASP A 3 -1.43 -5.24 10.08
N PHE A 4 -1.73 -4.54 8.99
CA PHE A 4 -2.19 -5.21 7.78
C PHE A 4 -1.82 -4.51 6.48
N VAL A 5 -1.54 -5.30 5.45
CA VAL A 5 -1.52 -4.86 4.06
C VAL A 5 -2.56 -5.65 3.29
N TRP A 6 -3.48 -4.97 2.61
CA TRP A 6 -4.63 -5.61 1.96
C TRP A 6 -4.76 -5.26 0.49
N ASN A 7 -5.47 -6.12 -0.24
CA ASN A 7 -5.87 -5.91 -1.61
C ASN A 7 -7.20 -5.14 -1.63
N ASP A 8 -7.10 -3.83 -1.81
CA ASP A 8 -8.22 -2.93 -2.03
C ASP A 8 -8.78 -3.18 -3.44
N ALA A 9 -9.67 -4.16 -3.54
CA ALA A 9 -10.15 -4.70 -4.80
C ALA A 9 -11.18 -3.78 -5.46
N ASN A 10 -11.84 -2.94 -4.67
CA ASN A 10 -12.84 -1.98 -5.14
C ASN A 10 -12.26 -0.55 -5.29
N ALA A 11 -11.00 -0.35 -4.90
CA ALA A 11 -10.25 0.90 -4.96
C ALA A 11 -10.87 2.05 -4.15
N ASN A 12 -11.57 1.75 -3.04
CA ASN A 12 -12.23 2.75 -2.21
C ASN A 12 -11.32 3.37 -1.13
N GLY A 13 -10.12 2.83 -0.92
CA GLY A 13 -9.15 3.32 0.07
C GLY A 13 -9.38 2.85 1.50
N GLN A 14 -10.40 2.02 1.72
CA GLN A 14 -10.81 1.47 3.00
C GLN A 14 -10.58 -0.05 3.02
N GLN A 15 -10.33 -0.59 4.20
CA GLN A 15 -10.27 -2.03 4.41
C GLN A 15 -11.68 -2.60 4.60
N ASP A 16 -12.13 -3.39 3.62
CA ASP A 16 -13.42 -4.08 3.67
C ASP A 16 -13.29 -5.53 4.17
N ALA A 17 -14.36 -6.06 4.76
CA ALA A 17 -14.35 -7.38 5.43
C ALA A 17 -14.05 -8.57 4.49
N ASN A 18 -14.25 -8.40 3.19
CA ASN A 18 -14.01 -9.41 2.15
C ASN A 18 -12.67 -9.23 1.42
N GLU A 19 -11.87 -8.23 1.82
CA GLU A 19 -10.59 -7.95 1.18
C GLU A 19 -9.48 -8.78 1.81
N LEU A 20 -8.69 -9.40 0.93
CA LEU A 20 -7.65 -10.33 1.33
C LEU A 20 -6.35 -9.59 1.64
N GLY A 21 -5.58 -10.11 2.58
CA GLY A 21 -4.23 -9.64 2.82
C GLY A 21 -3.28 -9.89 1.65
N VAL A 22 -2.29 -9.03 1.48
CA VAL A 22 -1.27 -9.16 0.42
C VAL A 22 0.04 -9.66 1.04
N PRO A 23 0.50 -10.87 0.69
CA PRO A 23 1.75 -11.42 1.19
C PRO A 23 2.98 -10.84 0.50
N ASN A 24 4.14 -11.00 1.15
CA ASN A 24 5.46 -10.65 0.61
C ASN A 24 5.64 -9.15 0.27
N VAL A 25 4.95 -8.27 0.98
CA VAL A 25 5.17 -6.83 0.95
C VAL A 25 6.32 -6.53 1.91
N THR A 26 7.39 -5.93 1.42
CA THR A 26 8.51 -5.52 2.28
C THR A 26 8.11 -4.27 3.06
N VAL A 27 8.25 -4.32 4.38
CA VAL A 27 7.92 -3.24 5.30
C VAL A 27 9.18 -2.80 6.03
N GLN A 28 9.54 -1.52 5.92
CA GLN A 28 10.71 -0.95 6.59
C GLN A 28 10.29 0.18 7.52
N LEU A 29 10.67 0.10 8.79
CA LEU A 29 10.56 1.22 9.72
C LEU A 29 11.81 2.08 9.62
N ILE A 30 11.63 3.37 9.40
CA ILE A 30 12.72 4.31 9.22
C ILE A 30 12.56 5.41 10.26
N ASN A 31 13.64 5.71 11.00
CA ASN A 31 13.65 6.82 11.94
C ASN A 31 13.59 8.14 11.15
N ALA A 32 12.55 8.95 11.40
CA ALA A 32 12.25 10.13 10.60
C ALA A 32 13.28 11.27 10.81
N THR A 33 14.00 11.26 11.94
CA THR A 33 15.02 12.27 12.25
C THR A 33 16.36 11.95 11.61
N THR A 34 16.78 10.69 11.66
CA THR A 34 18.11 10.25 11.20
C THR A 34 18.09 9.66 9.79
N GLY A 35 16.93 9.23 9.29
CA GLY A 35 16.79 8.50 8.03
C GLY A 35 17.26 7.03 8.10
N ALA A 36 17.68 6.55 9.27
CA ALA A 36 18.16 5.17 9.42
C ALA A 36 17.02 4.16 9.36
N VAL A 37 17.23 3.04 8.65
CA VAL A 37 16.35 1.88 8.73
C VAL A 37 16.56 1.22 10.09
N VAL A 38 15.49 1.17 10.89
CA VAL A 38 15.52 0.61 12.25
C VAL A 38 15.13 -0.86 12.25
N SER A 39 14.16 -1.22 11.39
CA SER A 39 13.72 -2.60 11.28
C SER A 39 13.14 -2.86 9.89
N THR A 40 13.16 -4.13 9.48
CA THR A 40 12.59 -4.60 8.21
C THR A 40 11.91 -5.93 8.43
N THR A 41 10.73 -6.10 7.84
CA THR A 41 9.97 -7.35 7.83
C THR A 41 9.26 -7.51 6.49
N THR A 42 8.56 -8.62 6.31
CA THR A 42 7.69 -8.89 5.16
C THR A 42 6.33 -9.34 5.65
N THR A 43 5.26 -8.95 4.97
CA THR A 43 3.92 -9.44 5.29
C THR A 43 3.81 -10.95 5.08
N ASP A 44 3.10 -11.63 5.98
CA ASP A 44 2.86 -13.06 5.92
C ASP A 44 1.79 -13.45 4.88
N ALA A 45 1.44 -14.74 4.81
CA ALA A 45 0.43 -15.27 3.88
C ALA A 45 -0.95 -14.60 4.01
N SER A 46 -1.25 -14.05 5.19
CA SER A 46 -2.46 -13.31 5.49
C SER A 46 -2.28 -11.80 5.36
N GLY A 47 -1.15 -11.27 4.87
CA GLY A 47 -0.91 -9.83 4.76
C GLY A 47 -0.61 -9.12 6.08
N LYS A 48 -0.47 -9.87 7.19
CA LYS A 48 -0.14 -9.30 8.50
C LYS A 48 1.37 -9.10 8.63
N TYR A 49 1.78 -8.08 9.39
CA TYR A 49 3.19 -7.85 9.72
C TYR A 49 3.34 -7.30 11.13
N ILE A 50 4.48 -7.59 11.77
CA ILE A 50 4.80 -7.09 13.11
C ILE A 50 6.26 -6.63 13.13
N LEU A 51 6.49 -5.47 13.76
CA LEU A 51 7.78 -4.90 14.08
C LEU A 51 7.87 -4.74 15.61
N PRO A 52 8.63 -5.61 16.30
CA PRO A 52 8.74 -5.59 17.76
C PRO A 52 9.83 -4.61 18.24
N ASN A 53 9.81 -4.30 19.55
CA ASN A 53 10.90 -3.63 20.28
C ASN A 53 11.38 -2.31 19.64
N ILE A 54 10.45 -1.39 19.39
CA ILE A 54 10.73 -0.08 18.81
C ILE A 54 10.94 0.92 19.95
N ASP A 55 12.08 1.59 19.96
CA ASP A 55 12.36 2.67 20.91
C ASP A 55 11.44 3.89 20.63
N PRO A 56 11.10 4.68 21.66
CA PRO A 56 10.32 5.90 21.47
C PRO A 56 10.97 6.86 20.48
N GLY A 57 10.18 7.46 19.61
CA GLY A 57 10.69 8.36 18.57
C GLY A 57 9.68 8.61 17.47
N THR A 58 10.11 9.35 16.44
CA THR A 58 9.31 9.63 15.25
C THR A 58 9.81 8.79 14.08
N TYR A 59 8.86 8.15 13.38
CA TYR A 59 9.15 7.17 12.34
C TYR A 59 8.28 7.40 11.11
N ILE A 60 8.75 6.89 9.98
CA ILE A 60 7.93 6.59 8.80
C ILE A 60 7.98 5.09 8.55
N ILE A 61 6.92 4.54 7.96
CA ILE A 61 6.99 3.21 7.34
C ILE A 61 7.11 3.39 5.83
N LYS A 62 8.05 2.63 5.26
CA LYS A 62 8.18 2.44 3.82
C LYS A 62 7.73 1.04 3.45
N TYR A 63 6.80 0.95 2.53
CA TYR A 63 6.30 -0.28 1.94
C TYR A 63 6.85 -0.45 0.52
N THR A 64 7.22 -1.67 0.17
CA THR A 64 7.51 -2.07 -1.22
C THR A 64 6.56 -3.19 -1.59
N ALA A 65 5.55 -2.86 -2.40
CA ALA A 65 4.55 -3.78 -2.86
C ALA A 65 5.13 -4.76 -3.91
N PRO A 66 4.62 -6.01 -3.98
CA PRO A 66 4.95 -6.93 -5.05
C PRO A 66 4.52 -6.38 -6.41
N GLY A 67 5.12 -6.91 -7.47
CA GLY A 67 4.79 -6.51 -8.84
C GLY A 67 3.29 -6.67 -9.14
N GLY A 68 2.73 -5.73 -9.89
CA GLY A 68 1.30 -5.72 -10.23
C GLY A 68 0.41 -4.97 -9.24
N TYR A 69 0.97 -4.35 -8.19
CA TYR A 69 0.23 -3.48 -7.27
C TYR A 69 0.75 -2.04 -7.25
N THR A 70 -0.17 -1.12 -6.96
CA THR A 70 0.08 0.27 -6.57
C THR A 70 -0.69 0.58 -5.30
N PHE A 71 -0.35 1.66 -4.59
CA PHE A 71 -1.08 2.06 -3.39
C PHE A 71 -2.43 2.68 -3.74
N THR A 72 -3.42 2.43 -2.88
CA THR A 72 -4.76 3.02 -2.99
C THR A 72 -4.81 4.46 -2.46
N THR A 73 -5.99 5.08 -2.50
CA THR A 73 -6.26 6.39 -1.92
C THR A 73 -6.06 6.33 -0.39
N PRO A 74 -5.17 7.16 0.18
CA PRO A 74 -4.91 7.12 1.61
C PRO A 74 -6.00 7.80 2.44
N LEU A 75 -6.04 7.51 3.73
CA LEU A 75 -6.83 8.20 4.76
C LEU A 75 -8.33 8.28 4.44
N THR A 76 -8.87 7.25 3.79
CA THR A 76 -10.29 7.15 3.45
C THR A 76 -10.99 6.27 4.47
N GLY A 77 -11.87 6.88 5.27
CA GLY A 77 -12.61 6.18 6.32
C GLY A 77 -11.99 6.34 7.72
N PRO A 78 -12.41 5.51 8.69
CA PRO A 78 -11.91 5.54 10.07
C PRO A 78 -10.47 5.03 10.20
N THR A 79 -9.72 5.59 11.16
CA THR A 79 -8.38 5.12 11.53
C THR A 79 -8.36 3.63 11.88
N GLY A 80 -7.38 2.91 11.35
CA GLY A 80 -7.22 1.45 11.52
C GLY A 80 -8.05 0.63 10.55
N THR A 81 -8.76 1.29 9.64
CA THR A 81 -9.37 0.68 8.44
C THR A 81 -9.08 1.49 7.19
N ASP A 82 -8.19 2.48 7.27
CA ASP A 82 -7.79 3.36 6.19
C ASP A 82 -6.34 3.05 5.76
N SER A 83 -5.96 3.45 4.55
CA SER A 83 -4.56 3.29 4.11
C SER A 83 -3.73 4.47 4.58
N ASN A 84 -2.62 4.23 5.30
CA ASN A 84 -1.77 5.32 5.81
C ASN A 84 -0.65 5.72 4.84
N VAL A 85 -0.63 5.16 3.63
CA VAL A 85 0.41 5.42 2.62
C VAL A 85 0.12 6.70 1.84
N THR A 86 0.57 7.84 2.38
CA THR A 86 0.27 9.17 1.85
C THR A 86 1.18 9.63 0.70
N SER A 87 2.25 8.91 0.41
CA SER A 87 3.16 9.18 -0.72
C SER A 87 3.55 7.88 -1.40
N SER A 88 3.56 7.84 -2.73
CA SER A 88 4.01 6.66 -3.47
C SER A 88 4.61 7.00 -4.83
N THR A 89 5.56 6.16 -5.24
CA THR A 89 6.20 6.19 -6.56
C THR A 89 6.30 4.75 -7.07
N GLY A 90 5.45 4.41 -8.04
CA GLY A 90 5.33 3.03 -8.53
C GLY A 90 4.86 2.07 -7.43
N ASN A 91 5.62 1.00 -7.18
CA ASN A 91 5.31 0.01 -6.15
C ASN A 91 5.92 0.34 -4.77
N VAL A 92 6.52 1.52 -4.60
CA VAL A 92 7.09 1.97 -3.32
C VAL A 92 6.21 3.07 -2.74
N GLY A 93 5.86 2.95 -1.46
CA GLY A 93 5.02 3.91 -0.75
C GLY A 93 5.53 4.18 0.65
N SER A 94 5.18 5.33 1.20
CA SER A 94 5.52 5.70 2.57
C SER A 94 4.39 6.43 3.28
N THR A 95 4.33 6.26 4.59
CA THR A 95 3.43 7.00 5.47
C THR A 95 3.91 8.44 5.69
N ALA A 96 3.03 9.28 6.24
CA ALA A 96 3.46 10.47 6.95
C ALA A 96 4.24 10.07 8.23
N PRO A 97 5.08 10.96 8.79
CA PRO A 97 5.74 10.70 10.06
C PRO A 97 4.73 10.57 11.21
N PHE A 98 4.95 9.61 12.09
CA PHE A 98 4.17 9.38 13.31
C PHE A 98 5.10 9.10 14.50
N SER A 99 4.59 9.30 15.71
CA SER A 99 5.38 9.13 16.95
C SER A 99 4.98 7.84 17.67
N ILE A 100 5.99 7.10 18.11
CA ILE A 100 5.85 5.97 19.03
C ILE A 100 6.34 6.39 20.41
N THR A 101 5.54 6.11 21.42
CA THR A 101 5.87 6.34 22.83
C THR A 101 6.22 5.03 23.54
N ALA A 102 6.90 5.12 24.69
CA ALA A 102 7.36 3.93 25.41
C ALA A 102 6.19 3.04 25.83
N GLY A 103 6.25 1.75 25.47
CA GLY A 103 5.22 0.78 25.79
C GLY A 103 3.96 0.85 24.92
N GLN A 104 3.91 1.74 23.92
CA GLN A 104 2.77 1.84 23.00
C GLN A 104 2.70 0.63 22.07
N GLN A 105 1.48 0.08 21.96
CA GLN A 105 1.14 -0.84 20.88
C GLN A 105 0.43 -0.05 19.78
N GLU A 106 1.10 0.08 18.63
CA GLU A 106 0.55 0.76 17.45
C GLU A 106 0.17 -0.27 16.39
N LEU A 107 -1.12 -0.39 16.10
CA LEU A 107 -1.71 -1.37 15.17
C LEU A 107 -2.64 -0.72 14.14
N THR A 108 -2.58 0.60 13.94
CA THR A 108 -3.47 1.28 12.97
C THR A 108 -2.69 1.87 11.81
N VAL A 109 -1.51 1.30 11.52
CA VAL A 109 -0.66 1.76 10.42
C VAL A 109 -0.66 0.66 9.38
N ASP A 110 -1.46 0.86 8.36
CA ASP A 110 -1.83 -0.13 7.35
C ASP A 110 -1.56 0.40 5.94
N ALA A 111 -1.59 -0.51 4.97
CA ALA A 111 -1.42 -0.15 3.55
C ALA A 111 -2.42 -0.88 2.65
N GLY A 112 -3.25 -0.09 1.95
CA GLY A 112 -4.12 -0.62 0.91
C GLY A 112 -3.42 -0.64 -0.44
N LEU A 113 -3.48 -1.77 -1.12
CA LEU A 113 -2.91 -1.98 -2.45
C LEU A 113 -4.00 -2.30 -3.45
N LYS A 114 -3.97 -1.65 -4.62
CA LYS A 114 -4.84 -1.98 -5.76
C LYS A 114 -4.02 -2.49 -6.95
N PRO A 115 -4.58 -3.34 -7.81
CA PRO A 115 -3.89 -3.81 -9.01
C PRO A 115 -3.45 -2.65 -9.93
N VAL A 116 -2.23 -2.75 -10.48
CA VAL A 116 -1.74 -1.85 -11.55
C VAL A 116 -2.58 -2.11 -12.79
N GLY A 117 -3.55 -1.23 -13.05
CA GLY A 117 -4.58 -1.43 -14.07
C GLY A 117 -5.98 -1.00 -13.62
N ALA A 118 -6.19 -0.81 -12.31
CA ALA A 118 -7.36 -0.12 -11.78
C ALA A 118 -7.26 1.41 -12.02
N ILE A 119 -7.26 1.81 -13.29
CA ILE A 119 -7.59 3.18 -13.70
C ILE A 119 -9.11 3.18 -13.94
N ILE A 120 -9.88 3.42 -12.88
CA ILE A 120 -11.26 3.86 -13.07
C ILE A 120 -11.16 5.39 -13.17
N GLY A 121 -11.14 5.90 -14.41
CA GLY A 121 -11.13 7.34 -14.70
C GLY A 121 -10.14 7.72 -15.81
N ASP A 122 -10.69 8.03 -16.98
CA ASP A 122 -10.10 8.88 -18.03
C ASP A 122 -9.16 8.31 -19.10
N PHE A 123 -9.37 7.08 -19.57
CA PHE A 123 -8.99 6.73 -20.93
C PHE A 123 -10.04 5.83 -21.61
N VAL A 124 -10.57 6.30 -22.74
CA VAL A 124 -11.47 5.52 -23.60
C VAL A 124 -10.62 4.50 -24.36
N TRP A 125 -10.75 3.22 -24.00
CA TRP A 125 -10.33 2.10 -24.85
C TRP A 125 -11.54 1.22 -25.17
N ASN A 126 -11.63 0.75 -26.42
CA ASN A 126 -12.64 -0.22 -26.82
C ASN A 126 -12.19 -1.62 -26.37
N ASP A 127 -12.61 -2.05 -25.18
CA ASP A 127 -12.43 -3.41 -24.71
C ASP A 127 -13.41 -4.34 -25.44
N THR A 128 -12.92 -5.03 -26.46
CA THR A 128 -13.77 -5.89 -27.31
C THR A 128 -13.96 -7.30 -26.74
N ASN A 129 -13.26 -7.67 -25.65
CA ASN A 129 -13.37 -9.01 -25.06
C ASN A 129 -13.70 -9.02 -23.55
N GLY A 130 -13.87 -7.84 -22.93
CA GLY A 130 -14.49 -7.66 -21.61
C GLY A 130 -13.63 -8.15 -20.44
N ASN A 131 -12.31 -8.23 -20.62
CA ASN A 131 -11.42 -8.80 -19.60
C ASN A 131 -10.66 -7.76 -18.78
N GLY A 132 -10.79 -6.45 -19.09
CA GLY A 132 -10.16 -5.39 -18.32
C GLY A 132 -8.62 -5.42 -18.31
N PHE A 133 -7.99 -6.22 -19.18
CA PHE A 133 -6.54 -6.31 -19.30
C PHE A 133 -6.06 -5.78 -20.66
N ARG A 134 -5.08 -4.88 -20.65
CA ARG A 134 -4.38 -4.46 -21.87
C ARG A 134 -3.58 -5.64 -22.43
N ILE A 135 -4.03 -6.25 -23.52
CA ILE A 135 -3.18 -7.13 -24.33
C ILE A 135 -2.11 -6.33 -25.06
N ARG A 136 -0.86 -6.81 -25.06
CA ARG A 136 0.32 -6.18 -25.66
C ARG A 136 0.34 -6.20 -27.21
N ALA A 137 -0.81 -6.21 -27.86
CA ALA A 137 -0.92 -6.25 -29.31
C ALA A 137 -2.10 -5.42 -29.83
N SER A 138 -1.94 -4.10 -29.87
CA SER A 138 -2.63 -3.27 -30.85
C SER A 138 -1.86 -1.97 -31.06
N GLN A 139 -1.73 -1.61 -32.33
CA GLN A 139 -0.78 -0.66 -32.90
C GLN A 139 -0.92 0.77 -32.35
N VAL A 140 0.20 1.48 -32.36
CA VAL A 140 0.24 2.94 -32.26
C VAL A 140 -0.55 3.51 -33.45
N PHE A 141 -1.59 4.30 -33.18
CA PHE A 141 -2.15 5.20 -34.19
C PHE A 141 -1.59 6.60 -33.92
N GLN A 142 -0.72 7.08 -34.81
CA GLN A 142 -0.52 8.52 -34.97
C GLN A 142 -1.76 9.07 -35.67
N VAL A 143 -2.27 10.19 -35.17
CA VAL A 143 -3.27 10.98 -35.90
C VAL A 143 -2.53 12.22 -36.40
N TRP A 144 -2.69 12.50 -37.70
CA TRP A 144 -2.09 13.61 -38.45
C TRP A 144 -2.45 14.98 -37.88
#